data_AF-A0A2V7S8T7-F1
#
_entry.id   AF-A0A2V7S8T7-F1
#
_cell.length_a   1.000
_cell.length_b   1.000
_cell.length_c   1.000
_cell.angle_alpha   90.00
_cell.angle_beta   90.00
_cell.angle_gamma   90.00
#
_symmetry.space_group_name_H-M   'P 1'
#
loop_
_entity.id
_entity.type
_entity.pdbx_description
1 polymer ?
#
loop_
_entity_poly.entity_id
_entity_poly.type
_entity_poly.pdbx_seq_one_letter_code
_entity_poly.pdbx_strand_id
1 'polypeptide(L)'
;MSRFALACLVLVRPVATASAQVQTLADVSFAVPPGWQYARPANDGPATVELGSGDSTSVIAVFKPLSSSGNAEADFTAAWAQVVRSMPPPAPIYDYASVAGYSGR
;
A
#
# COMPACT_ATOMS: atom_id res chain seq x y z
N MET A 1 -21.00 -35.17 51.08
CA MET A 1 -21.61 -34.05 50.33
C MET A 1 -20.49 -33.22 49.72
N SER A 2 -20.02 -33.57 48.51
CA SER A 2 -18.93 -32.86 47.83
C SER A 2 -19.53 -31.85 46.87
N ARG A 3 -19.25 -30.56 47.09
CA ARG A 3 -19.79 -29.44 46.32
C ARG A 3 -18.91 -29.27 45.08
N PHE A 4 -19.44 -29.61 43.90
CA PHE A 4 -18.79 -29.32 42.62
C PHE A 4 -18.80 -27.81 42.37
N ALA A 5 -17.62 -27.20 42.35
CA ALA A 5 -17.45 -25.81 41.95
C ALA A 5 -17.54 -25.72 40.41
N LEU A 6 -18.54 -25.00 39.92
CA LEU A 6 -18.72 -24.70 38.50
C LEU A 6 -17.80 -23.51 38.15
N ALA A 7 -16.69 -23.79 37.46
CA ALA A 7 -15.81 -22.75 36.95
C ALA A 7 -16.41 -22.16 35.66
N CYS A 8 -16.97 -20.94 35.74
CA CYS A 8 -17.35 -20.15 34.58
C CYS A 8 -16.10 -19.69 33.83
N LEU A 9 -15.70 -20.43 32.79
CA LEU A 9 -14.64 -20.03 31.88
C LEU A 9 -15.17 -18.94 30.93
N VAL A 10 -14.92 -17.68 31.27
CA VAL A 10 -15.25 -16.53 30.41
C VAL A 10 -14.27 -16.51 29.23
N LEU A 11 -14.73 -16.99 28.07
CA LEU A 11 -14.04 -16.88 26.78
C LEU A 11 -14.02 -15.40 26.35
N VAL A 12 -12.98 -14.68 26.76
CA VAL A 12 -12.67 -13.35 26.22
C VAL A 12 -12.24 -13.55 24.77
N ARG A 13 -13.13 -13.30 23.81
CA ARG A 13 -12.76 -13.23 22.40
C ARG A 13 -11.91 -11.97 22.20
N PRO A 14 -10.63 -12.09 21.77
CA PRO A 14 -9.88 -10.91 21.39
C PRO A 14 -10.57 -10.27 20.19
N VAL A 15 -11.07 -9.05 20.36
CA VAL A 15 -11.43 -8.20 19.24
C VAL A 15 -10.10 -7.82 18.59
N ALA A 16 -9.80 -8.41 17.44
CA ALA A 16 -8.64 -8.02 16.64
C ALA A 16 -8.88 -6.59 16.15
N THR A 17 -8.32 -5.61 16.86
CA THR A 17 -8.19 -4.26 16.35
C THR A 17 -7.20 -4.30 15.19
N ALA A 18 -7.72 -4.21 13.97
CA ALA A 18 -6.89 -4.11 12.79
C ALA A 18 -6.18 -2.76 12.80
N SER A 19 -4.97 -2.71 13.36
CA SER A 19 -4.10 -1.55 13.25
C SER A 19 -3.51 -1.52 11.84
N ALA A 20 -3.60 -0.36 11.19
CA ALA A 20 -2.84 -0.13 9.97
C ALA A 20 -1.35 -0.28 10.31
N GLN A 21 -0.68 -1.26 9.69
CA GLN A 21 0.72 -1.51 9.95
C GLN A 21 1.56 -0.56 9.10
N VAL A 22 2.32 0.32 9.74
CA VAL A 22 3.23 1.22 9.01
C VAL A 22 4.44 0.41 8.54
N GLN A 23 4.71 0.50 7.23
CA GLN A 23 5.87 -0.09 6.58
C GLN A 23 6.74 1.01 5.98
N THR A 24 8.01 0.70 5.78
CA THR A 24 8.97 1.59 5.14
C THR A 24 9.72 0.85 4.03
N LEU A 25 9.83 1.49 2.88
CA LEU A 25 10.64 1.07 1.73
C LEU A 25 11.57 2.23 1.35
N ALA A 26 12.87 2.06 1.59
CA ALA A 26 13.85 3.13 1.48
C ALA A 26 13.43 4.36 2.31
N ASP A 27 13.16 5.48 1.65
CA ASP A 27 12.77 6.78 2.18
C ASP A 27 11.25 7.03 2.13
N VAL A 28 10.45 6.01 1.74
CA VAL A 28 8.98 6.09 1.70
C VAL A 28 8.38 5.30 2.86
N SER A 29 7.54 5.95 3.65
CA SER A 29 6.70 5.31 4.67
C SER A 29 5.24 5.31 4.26
N PHE A 30 4.55 4.18 4.47
CA PHE A 30 3.15 4.01 4.11
C PHE A 30 2.42 3.10 5.09
N ALA A 31 1.12 3.27 5.21
CA ALA A 31 0.27 2.44 6.04
C ALA A 31 -0.33 1.30 5.21
N VAL A 32 -0.15 0.07 5.65
CA VAL A 32 -0.84 -1.10 5.08
C VAL A 32 -2.30 -1.06 5.55
N PRO A 33 -3.28 -0.98 4.64
CA PRO A 33 -4.68 -0.92 5.06
C PRO A 33 -5.12 -2.20 5.78
N PRO A 34 -6.07 -2.10 6.73
CA PRO A 34 -6.63 -3.27 7.40
C PRO A 34 -7.08 -4.38 6.43
N GLY A 35 -6.66 -5.61 6.69
CA GLY A 35 -7.02 -6.79 5.88
C GLY A 35 -6.16 -6.99 4.63
N TRP A 36 -5.26 -6.07 4.30
CA TRP A 36 -4.32 -6.22 3.20
C TRP A 36 -3.04 -6.93 3.68
N GLN A 37 -2.42 -7.68 2.79
CA GLN A 37 -1.17 -8.38 3.02
C GLN A 37 -0.03 -7.60 2.39
N TYR A 38 1.05 -7.40 3.16
CA TYR A 38 2.27 -6.78 2.65
C TYR A 38 3.28 -7.85 2.23
N ALA A 39 3.79 -7.75 1.01
CA ALA A 39 4.93 -8.53 0.55
C ALA A 39 6.14 -7.61 0.33
N ARG A 40 7.23 -7.93 1.04
CA ARG A 40 8.52 -7.26 0.86
C ARG A 40 9.09 -7.65 -0.52
N PRO A 41 9.73 -6.71 -1.24
CA PRO A 41 10.35 -7.01 -2.52
C PRO A 41 11.49 -8.01 -2.35
N ALA A 42 11.56 -9.00 -3.24
CA ALA A 42 12.62 -10.01 -3.24
C ALA A 42 13.97 -9.46 -3.74
N ASN A 43 13.94 -8.44 -4.61
CA ASN A 43 15.10 -7.77 -5.22
C ASN A 43 14.86 -6.25 -5.25
N ASP A 44 15.46 -5.50 -6.18
CA ASP A 44 15.20 -4.07 -6.40
C ASP A 44 13.81 -3.74 -7.01
N GLY A 45 12.87 -4.68 -6.96
CA GLY A 45 11.49 -4.48 -7.39
C GLY A 45 10.64 -3.68 -6.39
N PRO A 46 9.38 -3.39 -6.74
CA PRO A 46 8.44 -2.74 -5.82
C PRO A 46 8.03 -3.69 -4.70
N ALA A 47 7.70 -3.13 -3.54
CA ALA A 47 6.90 -3.84 -2.56
C ALA A 47 5.45 -3.93 -3.02
N THR A 48 4.72 -4.97 -2.62
CA THR A 48 3.30 -5.10 -2.94
C THR A 48 2.44 -5.12 -1.67
N VAL A 49 1.27 -4.50 -1.77
CA VAL A 49 0.20 -4.56 -0.78
C VAL A 49 -1.00 -5.15 -1.49
N GLU A 50 -1.47 -6.30 -1.04
CA GLU A 50 -2.42 -7.14 -1.76
C GLU A 50 -3.68 -7.38 -0.95
N LEU A 51 -4.83 -7.28 -1.60
CA LEU A 51 -6.12 -7.70 -1.06
C LEU A 51 -6.69 -8.76 -1.99
N GLY A 52 -6.66 -10.01 -1.56
CA GLY A 52 -7.32 -11.11 -2.23
C GLY A 52 -8.72 -11.33 -1.66
N SER A 53 -9.74 -11.33 -2.52
CA SER A 53 -11.09 -11.78 -2.17
C SER A 53 -11.64 -12.67 -3.29
N GLY A 54 -11.65 -13.99 -3.07
CA GLY A 54 -12.14 -14.94 -4.07
C GLY A 54 -11.34 -14.86 -5.38
N ASP A 55 -12.05 -14.63 -6.49
CA ASP A 55 -11.46 -14.59 -7.84
C ASP A 55 -10.86 -13.23 -8.22
N SER A 56 -10.87 -12.24 -7.31
CA SER A 56 -10.37 -10.89 -7.58
C SER A 56 -9.27 -10.51 -6.60
N THR A 57 -8.18 -10.00 -7.15
CA THR A 57 -7.03 -9.48 -6.39
C THR A 57 -6.82 -8.02 -6.73
N SER A 58 -6.77 -7.18 -5.70
CA SER A 58 -6.29 -5.79 -5.82
C SER A 58 -4.85 -5.72 -5.34
N VAL A 59 -4.00 -5.00 -6.07
CA VAL A 59 -2.57 -4.84 -5.73
C VAL A 59 -2.20 -3.37 -5.78
N ILE A 60 -1.51 -2.90 -4.74
CA ILE A 60 -0.80 -1.63 -4.73
C ILE A 60 0.69 -1.94 -4.78
N ALA A 61 1.39 -1.42 -5.78
CA ALA A 61 2.85 -1.51 -5.88
C ALA A 61 3.48 -0.22 -5.34
N VAL A 62 4.41 -0.36 -4.39
CA VAL A 62 5.17 0.75 -3.80
C VAL A 62 6.61 0.66 -4.30
N PHE A 63 7.08 1.72 -4.98
CA PHE A 63 8.41 1.78 -5.56
C PHE A 63 9.35 2.62 -4.69
N LYS A 64 10.65 2.29 -4.73
CA LYS A 64 11.68 3.19 -4.22
C LYS A 64 11.67 4.48 -5.07
N PRO A 65 11.90 5.65 -4.48
CA PRO A 65 12.07 6.89 -5.23
C PRO A 65 13.19 6.80 -6.25
N LEU A 66 12.97 7.40 -7.41
CA LEU A 66 13.98 7.56 -8.45
C LEU A 66 14.73 8.88 -8.23
N SER A 67 16.03 8.88 -8.50
CA SER A 67 16.80 10.11 -8.54
C SER A 67 16.26 11.04 -9.63
N SER A 68 15.98 12.28 -9.27
CA SER A 68 15.58 13.30 -10.26
C SER A 68 16.77 13.68 -11.15
N SER A 69 16.52 13.79 -12.44
CA SER A 69 17.45 14.37 -13.42
C SER A 69 17.38 15.89 -13.47
N GLY A 70 16.39 16.50 -12.81
CA GLY A 70 16.05 17.92 -12.92
C GLY A 70 15.17 18.26 -14.13
N ASN A 71 14.79 17.28 -14.95
CA ASN A 71 13.84 17.44 -16.06
C ASN A 71 12.57 16.63 -15.77
N ALA A 72 11.43 17.32 -15.62
CA ALA A 72 10.17 16.69 -15.24
C ALA A 72 9.66 15.64 -16.26
N GLU A 73 9.84 15.87 -17.55
CA GLU A 73 9.41 14.93 -18.60
C GLU A 73 10.26 13.66 -18.62
N ALA A 74 11.58 13.82 -18.47
CA ALA A 74 12.51 12.70 -18.37
C ALA A 74 12.25 11.88 -17.11
N ASP A 75 12.00 12.54 -15.98
CA ASP A 75 11.71 11.91 -14.70
C ASP A 75 10.36 11.16 -14.74
N PHE A 76 9.33 11.76 -15.33
CA PHE A 76 8.03 11.08 -15.54
C PHE A 76 8.18 9.87 -16.46
N THR A 77 8.92 10.00 -17.56
CA THR A 77 9.16 8.89 -18.49
C THR A 77 9.88 7.73 -17.82
N ALA A 78 10.91 8.03 -17.02
CA ALA A 78 11.64 7.03 -16.25
C ALA A 78 10.74 6.31 -15.22
N ALA A 79 9.89 7.07 -14.51
CA ALA A 79 8.92 6.51 -13.57
C ALA A 79 7.84 5.66 -14.28
N TRP A 80 7.32 6.13 -15.41
CA TRP A 80 6.32 5.42 -16.20
C TRP A 80 6.83 4.05 -16.64
N ALA A 81 8.07 3.96 -17.13
CA ALA A 81 8.69 2.70 -17.55
C ALA A 81 8.81 1.66 -16.42
N GLN A 82 8.84 2.08 -15.15
CA GLN A 82 8.82 1.16 -14.00
C GLN A 82 7.45 0.50 -13.80
N VAL A 83 6.37 1.25 -14.07
CA VAL A 83 4.98 0.84 -13.79
C VAL A 83 4.32 0.21 -15.01
N VAL A 84 4.49 0.81 -16.18
CA VAL A 84 3.81 0.45 -17.43
C VAL A 84 4.86 0.18 -18.50
N ARG A 85 5.13 -1.11 -18.76
CA ARG A 85 6.16 -1.53 -19.72
C ARG A 85 5.65 -1.69 -21.15
N SER A 86 4.35 -1.89 -21.32
CA SER A 86 3.73 -2.24 -22.60
C SER A 86 3.21 -1.02 -23.38
N MET A 87 3.23 0.17 -22.79
CA MET A 87 2.67 1.38 -23.40
C MET A 87 3.62 2.57 -23.22
N PRO A 88 3.72 3.46 -24.23
CA PRO A 88 4.48 4.68 -24.08
C PRO A 88 3.88 5.58 -22.98
N PRO A 89 4.68 6.48 -22.38
CA PRO A 89 4.17 7.45 -21.43
C PRO A 89 3.10 8.32 -22.10
N PRO A 90 2.01 8.68 -21.39
CA PRO A 90 1.03 9.62 -21.90
C PRO A 90 1.67 11.01 -22.07
N ALA A 91 1.00 11.87 -22.84
CA ALA A 91 1.38 13.28 -22.95
C ALA A 91 1.42 13.94 -21.55
N PRO A 92 2.25 14.99 -21.36
CA PRO A 92 2.51 15.58 -20.05
C PRO A 92 1.24 15.90 -19.26
N ILE A 93 1.18 15.43 -18.01
CA ILE A 93 0.04 15.65 -17.10
C ILE A 93 0.03 17.06 -16.46
N TYR A 94 1.06 17.87 -16.69
CA TYR A 94 1.19 19.19 -16.06
C TYR A 94 0.37 20.30 -16.74
N ASP A 95 -0.16 20.06 -17.94
CA ASP A 95 -1.08 21.00 -18.61
C ASP A 95 -2.53 20.91 -18.12
N TYR A 96 -2.84 19.95 -17.24
CA TYR A 96 -4.13 19.92 -16.55
C TYR A 96 -4.13 20.92 -15.40
N ALA A 97 -4.42 22.18 -15.69
CA ALA A 97 -4.67 23.26 -14.72
C ALA A 97 -5.95 23.05 -13.89
N SER A 98 -6.32 21.81 -13.55
CA SER A 98 -7.38 21.56 -12.57
C SER A 98 -6.72 21.37 -11.21
N VAL A 99 -6.91 22.34 -10.32
CA VAL A 99 -6.58 22.22 -8.91
C VAL A 99 -7.49 21.15 -8.30
N ALA A 100 -7.12 19.88 -8.42
CA ALA A 100 -7.72 18.80 -7.66
C ALA A 100 -7.01 18.72 -6.30
N GLY A 101 -7.22 19.75 -5.48
CA GLY A 101 -6.76 19.79 -4.09
C GLY A 101 -7.89 19.42 -3.13
N TYR A 102 -7.56 18.72 -2.05
CA TYR A 102 -8.47 18.52 -0.93
C TYR A 102 -8.75 19.89 -0.30
N SER A 103 -10.00 20.37 -0.32
CA SER A 103 -10.36 21.58 0.43
C SER A 103 -10.30 21.21 1.91
N GLY A 104 -9.14 21.37 2.53
CA GLY A 104 -8.99 21.22 3.98
C GLY A 104 -10.08 22.04 4.67
N ARG A 105 -10.87 21.36 5.51
CA ARG A 105 -11.69 21.99 6.52
C ARG A 105 -10.98 21.85 7.86
#